data_AF-A0A920PFB7-F1
#
_entry.id   AF-A0A920PFB7-F1
#
_cell.length_a   1.000
_cell.length_b   1.000
_cell.length_c   1.000
_cell.angle_alpha   90.00
_cell.angle_beta   90.00
_cell.angle_gamma   90.00
#
_symmetry.space_group_name_H-M   'P 1'
#
loop_
_entity.id
_entity.type
_entity.pdbx_description
1 polymer ?
#
loop_
_entity_poly.entity_id
_entity_poly.type
_entity_poly.pdbx_seq_one_letter_code
_entity_poly.pdbx_strand_id
1 'polypeptide(L)' 'MVFIKVRQPVLDSNYKIKSWKPISRFVIDQDTGSAIRGKARADLYFGTGKEAGAKAGRYHEKGEVYYLIKKS' A
#
# COMPACT_ATOMS: atom_id res chain seq x y z
N MET A 1 1.04 0.77 -14.30
CA MET A 1 0.03 1.35 -13.39
C MET A 1 -0.74 0.21 -12.73
N VAL A 2 -0.94 0.30 -11.42
CA VAL A 2 -1.54 -0.76 -10.61
C VAL A 2 -2.72 -0.17 -9.83
N PHE A 3 -3.83 -0.87 -9.76
CA PHE A 3 -4.95 -0.51 -8.90
C PHE A 3 -4.94 -1.43 -7.67
N ILE A 4 -5.02 -0.84 -6.48
CA ILE A 4 -5.00 -1.58 -5.22
C ILE A 4 -6.30 -1.40 -4.46
N LYS A 5 -6.73 -2.45 -3.75
CA LYS A 5 -7.73 -2.37 -2.68
C LYS A 5 -7.12 -2.92 -1.40
N VAL A 6 -6.97 -2.07 -0.39
CA VAL A 6 -6.29 -2.40 0.87
C VAL A 6 -6.96 -1.70 2.03
N ARG A 7 -6.54 -1.97 3.26
CA ARG A 7 -6.97 -1.23 4.45
C ARG A 7 -5.84 -0.34 4.93
N GLN A 8 -6.09 0.94 5.14
CA GLN A 8 -5.12 1.90 5.65
C GLN A 8 -5.36 2.17 7.14
N PRO A 9 -4.31 2.19 7.99
CA PRO A 9 -4.45 2.55 9.38
C PRO A 9 -4.75 4.06 9.52
N VAL A 10 -5.70 4.36 10.38
CA VAL A 10 -6.05 5.72 10.83
C VAL A 10 -5.41 5.90 12.21
N LEU A 11 -4.56 6.92 12.32
CA LEU A 11 -3.85 7.20 13.56
C LEU A 11 -4.64 8.18 14.44
N ASP A 12 -4.43 8.10 15.74
CA ASP A 12 -4.80 9.15 16.69
C ASP A 12 -3.71 10.23 16.80
N SER A 13 -3.91 11.20 17.70
CA SER A 13 -2.94 12.27 17.97
C SER A 13 -1.60 11.79 18.54
N ASN A 14 -1.52 10.55 19.01
CA ASN A 14 -0.33 9.92 19.59
C ASN A 14 0.33 8.93 18.62
N TYR A 15 -0.04 8.96 17.33
CA TYR A 15 0.45 8.05 16.29
C TYR A 15 0.15 6.57 16.55
N LYS A 16 -0.85 6.26 17.39
CA LYS A 16 -1.34 4.89 17.59
C LYS A 16 -2.46 4.59 16.60
N ILE A 17 -2.56 3.34 16.18
CA ILE A 17 -3.64 2.90 15.28
C ILE A 17 -4.96 2.95 16.06
N LYS A 18 -5.85 3.87 15.65
CA LYS A 18 -7.21 3.99 16.19
C LYS A 18 -8.18 3.07 15.47
N SER A 19 -8.06 2.99 14.15
CA SER A 19 -8.92 2.15 13.31
C SER A 19 -8.25 1.86 11.98
N TRP A 20 -8.91 1.03 11.18
CA TRP A 20 -8.49 0.72 9.81
C TRP A 20 -9.64 1.04 8.88
N LYS A 21 -9.35 1.73 7.76
CA LYS A 21 -10.35 2.06 6.76
C LYS A 21 -10.01 1.42 5.41
N PRO A 22 -10.99 0.88 4.67
CA PRO A 22 -10.75 0.43 3.30
C PRO A 22 -10.39 1.63 2.42
N ILE A 23 -9.40 1.45 1.55
CA ILE A 23 -9.00 2.41 0.53
C ILE A 23 -8.87 1.70 -0.81
N SER A 24 -9.08 2.45 -1.88
CA SER A 24 -8.77 1.99 -3.23
C SER A 24 -8.18 3.13 -4.02
N ARG A 25 -7.05 2.88 -4.69
CA ARG A 25 -6.35 3.92 -5.45
C ARG A 25 -5.48 3.32 -6.54
N PHE A 26 -5.19 4.13 -7.55
CA PHE A 26 -4.12 3.84 -8.48
C PHE A 26 -2.77 4.19 -7.84
N VAL A 27 -1.81 3.31 -8.06
CA VAL A 27 -0.41 3.48 -7.68
C VAL A 27 0.46 3.17 -8.89
N ILE A 28 1.65 3.75 -8.90
CA ILE A 28 2.68 3.44 -9.88
C ILE A 28 3.66 2.50 -9.18
N ASP A 29 3.89 1.35 -9.80
CA ASP A 29 5.01 0.51 -9.44
C ASP A 29 6.28 1.15 -10.03
N GLN A 30 7.07 1.80 -9.17
CA GLN A 30 8.28 2.52 -9.57
C GLN A 30 9.52 1.63 -9.54
N ASP A 31 9.40 0.37 -9.09
CA ASP A 31 10.47 -0.61 -9.19
C ASP A 31 10.30 -1.44 -10.47
N THR A 32 11.29 -1.37 -11.36
CA THR A 32 11.31 -2.09 -12.64
C THR A 32 12.19 -3.34 -12.59
N GLY A 33 12.39 -3.93 -11.41
CA GLY A 33 13.16 -5.17 -11.26
C GLY A 33 12.48 -6.36 -11.94
N SER A 34 13.23 -7.13 -12.74
CA SER A 34 12.87 -8.40 -13.40
C SER A 34 12.43 -9.54 -12.45
N ALA A 35 12.20 -9.23 -11.19
CA ALA A 35 12.00 -10.13 -10.06
C ALA A 35 10.55 -10.21 -9.55
N ILE A 36 9.57 -9.58 -10.23
CA ILE A 36 8.15 -9.87 -9.96
C ILE A 36 7.77 -11.22 -10.58
N ARG A 37 8.41 -12.28 -10.08
CA ARG A 37 8.03 -13.68 -10.17
C ARG A 37 7.78 -14.17 -8.75
N GLY A 38 6.79 -13.58 -8.07
CA GLY A 38 6.49 -13.87 -6.67
C GLY A 38 5.06 -13.51 -6.28
N LYS A 39 4.46 -14.30 -5.39
CA LYS A 39 3.05 -14.25 -4.99
C LYS A 39 2.67 -12.90 -4.35
N ALA A 40 2.08 -11.99 -5.14
CA ALA A 40 1.26 -10.84 -4.71
C ALA A 40 1.70 -10.11 -3.42
N ARG A 41 2.94 -9.58 -3.38
CA ARG A 41 3.40 -8.65 -2.32
C ARG A 41 3.67 -7.28 -2.92
N ALA A 42 3.36 -6.24 -2.15
CA ALA A 42 3.61 -4.85 -2.51
C ALA A 42 3.94 -4.05 -1.25
N ASP A 43 4.93 -3.16 -1.33
CA ASP A 43 5.25 -2.20 -0.29
C ASP A 43 4.63 -0.85 -0.63
N LEU A 44 3.81 -0.33 0.29
CA LEU A 44 3.13 0.95 0.10
C LEU A 44 3.90 2.08 0.79
N TYR A 45 4.28 3.07 -0.01
CA TYR A 45 4.86 4.30 0.51
C TYR A 45 3.78 5.20 1.11
N PHE A 46 3.89 5.50 2.40
CA PHE A 46 2.96 6.35 3.15
C PHE A 46 3.37 7.83 3.26
N GLY A 47 4.52 8.22 2.71
CA GLY A 47 5.12 9.55 2.88
C GLY A 47 6.32 9.56 3.82
N THR A 48 6.71 10.75 4.26
CA THR A 48 7.81 10.96 5.23
C THR A 48 7.28 11.44 6.59
N GLY A 49 8.13 11.36 7.63
CA GLY A 49 7.82 11.85 8.98
C GLY A 49 7.24 10.79 9.93
N LYS A 50 6.99 11.20 11.19
CA LYS A 50 6.57 10.30 12.28
C LYS A 50 5.25 9.60 11.99
N GLU A 51 4.29 10.30 11.38
CA GLU A 51 2.99 9.73 11.03
C GLU A 51 3.13 8.61 9.99
N ALA A 52 3.89 8.86 8.91
CA ALA A 52 4.13 7.88 7.87
C ALA A 52 4.89 6.65 8.42
N GLY A 53 5.92 6.88 9.25
CA GLY A 53 6.65 5.80 9.92
C GLY A 53 5.76 4.97 10.85
N ALA A 54 4.85 5.61 11.59
CA ALA A 54 3.91 4.91 12.46
C ALA A 54 2.91 4.05 11.68
N LYS A 55 2.45 4.52 10.52
CA LYS A 55 1.61 3.75 9.58
C LYS A 55 2.40 2.58 9.00
N ALA A 56 3.56 2.85 8.39
CA ALA A 56 4.37 1.86 7.69
C ALA A 56 4.87 0.74 8.62
N GLY A 57 5.40 1.09 9.79
CA GLY A 57 5.98 0.11 10.73
C GLY A 57 4.97 -0.86 11.35
N ARG A 58 3.68 -0.65 11.16
CA ARG A 58 2.60 -1.53 11.64
C ARG A 58 1.75 -2.09 10.51
N TYR A 59 2.15 -1.84 9.27
CA TYR A 59 1.36 -2.22 8.11
C TYR A 59 1.68 -3.66 7.68
N HIS A 60 0.75 -4.58 7.93
CA HIS A 60 0.84 -5.96 7.47
C HIS A 60 -0.56 -6.50 7.14
N GLU A 61 -1.17 -5.93 6.10
CA GLU A 61 -2.54 -6.25 5.70
C GLU A 61 -2.59 -7.07 4.41
N LYS A 62 -3.61 -7.93 4.30
CA LYS A 62 -3.99 -8.53 3.03
C LYS A 62 -4.74 -7.50 2.19
N GLY A 63 -4.58 -7.59 0.88
CA GLY A 63 -5.29 -6.75 -0.08
C GLY A 63 -5.29 -7.34 -1.47
N GLU A 64 -5.96 -6.63 -2.37
CA GLU A 64 -6.09 -6.99 -3.77
C GLU A 64 -5.24 -6.06 -4.62
N VAL A 65 -4.55 -6.64 -5.61
CA VAL A 65 -3.67 -5.93 -6.54
C VAL A 65 -4.11 -6.27 -7.95
N TYR A 66 -4.42 -5.26 -8.74
CA TYR A 66 -4.89 -5.38 -10.11
C TYR A 66 -3.92 -4.68 -11.05
N TYR A 67 -3.32 -5.43 -11.96
CA TYR A 67 -2.47 -4.88 -13.02
C TYR A 67 -3.31 -4.50 -14.23
N LEU A 68 -3.15 -3.26 -14.69
CA LEU A 68 -3.80 -2.80 -15.91
C LEU A 68 -2.95 -3.20 -17.10
N ILE A 69 -3.49 -4.08 -17.94
CA ILE A 69 -2.86 -4.50 -19.19
C ILE A 69 -3.51 -3.69 -20.31
N LYS A 70 -2.68 -3.05 -21.15
CA LYS A 70 -3.17 -2.33 -22.32
C LYS A 70 -3.85 -3.34 -23.26
N LYS A 71 -5.11 -3.08 -23.60
CA LYS A 71 -5.80 -3.83 -24.65
C LYS A 71 -5.19 -3.43 -26.00
N SER A 72 -4.67 -4.42 -26.72
CA SER A 72 -4.22 -4.31 -28.11
C SER A 72 -5.40 -4.27 -29.06
#